data_AF-A0A3C0B6V2-F1
#
_entry.id   AF-A0A3C0B6V2-F1
#
_cell.length_a   1.000
_cell.length_b   1.000
_cell.length_c   1.000
_cell.angle_alpha   90.00
_cell.angle_beta   90.00
_cell.angle_gamma   90.00
#
_symmetry.space_group_name_H-M   'P 1'
#
loop_
_entity.id
_entity.type
_entity.pdbx_description
1 polymer ?
#
loop_
_entity_poly.entity_id
_entity_poly.type
_entity_poly.pdbx_seq_one_letter_code
_entity_poly.pdbx_strand_id
1 'polypeptide(L)'
;MATGEGKTLVATLPVYLNALHGKGVHMVTVNDYLARRDSEWMGVLYEFHGLSVDTIDKHEPNSEARRKAYLADITFGTNNEFG
;
A
#
# COMPACT_ATOMS: atom_id res chain seq x y z
N MET A 1 -12.36 15.43 1.00
CA MET A 1 -11.18 16.18 0.55
C MET A 1 -11.26 16.43 -0.95
N ALA A 2 -11.19 17.68 -1.37
CA ALA A 2 -11.12 18.05 -2.78
C ALA A 2 -9.83 17.54 -3.44
N THR A 3 -9.78 17.56 -4.77
CA THR A 3 -8.55 17.22 -5.51
C THR A 3 -7.51 18.32 -5.29
N GLY A 4 -6.27 17.92 -4.98
CA GLY A 4 -5.19 18.85 -4.62
C GLY A 4 -4.97 19.04 -3.11
N GLU A 5 -5.90 18.61 -2.24
CA GLU A 5 -5.76 18.75 -0.78
C GLU A 5 -4.80 17.74 -0.12
N GLY A 6 -4.04 16.97 -0.91
CA GLY A 6 -3.07 16.01 -0.36
C GLY A 6 -3.68 14.74 0.21
N LYS A 7 -4.73 14.20 -0.44
CA LYS A 7 -5.38 12.93 -0.04
C LYS A 7 -4.38 11.80 0.23
N THR A 8 -3.38 11.62 -0.65
CA THR A 8 -2.34 10.60 -0.51
C THR A 8 -1.51 10.79 0.75
N LEU A 9 -1.10 12.03 1.06
CA LEU A 9 -0.35 12.34 2.28
C LEU A 9 -1.21 12.16 3.53
N VAL A 10 -2.45 12.65 3.53
CA VAL A 10 -3.35 12.52 4.69
C VAL A 10 -3.68 11.06 4.98
N ALA A 11 -3.78 10.20 3.95
CA ALA A 11 -3.98 8.77 4.12
C ALA A 11 -2.84 8.07 4.89
N THR A 12 -1.64 8.64 4.93
CA THR A 12 -0.51 8.04 5.66
C THR A 12 -0.75 7.91 7.16
N LEU A 13 -1.49 8.85 7.76
CA LEU A 13 -1.74 8.86 9.20
C LEU A 13 -2.59 7.67 9.66
N PRO A 14 -3.80 7.43 9.10
CA PRO A 14 -4.57 6.25 9.48
C PRO A 14 -3.91 4.95 9.01
N VAL A 15 -3.19 4.93 7.89
CA VAL A 15 -2.48 3.73 7.43
C VAL A 15 -1.41 3.33 8.43
N TYR A 16 -0.55 4.26 8.82
CA TYR A 16 0.49 4.02 9.82
C TYR A 16 -0.09 3.51 11.13
N LEU A 17 -1.11 4.19 11.67
CA LEU A 17 -1.74 3.79 12.93
C LEU A 17 -2.31 2.38 12.87
N ASN A 18 -2.99 2.02 11.78
CA ASN A 18 -3.60 0.69 11.66
C ASN A 18 -2.56 -0.41 11.43
N ALA A 19 -1.47 -0.12 10.69
CA ALA A 19 -0.39 -1.05 10.43
C ALA A 19 0.30 -1.53 11.72
N LEU A 20 0.37 -0.69 12.76
CA LEU A 20 0.95 -1.06 14.07
C LEU A 20 0.27 -2.25 14.75
N HIS A 21 -0.94 -2.64 14.35
CA HIS A 21 -1.62 -3.83 14.87
C HIS A 21 -1.08 -5.15 14.29
N GLY A 22 -0.19 -5.10 13.28
CA GLY A 22 0.41 -6.29 12.67
C GLY A 22 -0.57 -7.18 11.89
N LYS A 23 -1.71 -6.63 11.46
CA LYS A 23 -2.73 -7.34 10.67
C LYS A 23 -2.71 -7.01 9.18
N GLY A 24 -1.79 -6.14 8.76
CA GLY A 24 -1.74 -5.58 7.42
C GLY A 24 -2.77 -4.47 7.18
N VAL A 25 -2.47 -3.56 6.25
CA VAL A 25 -3.39 -2.54 5.74
C VAL A 25 -3.41 -2.59 4.22
N HIS A 26 -4.61 -2.66 3.63
CA HIS A 26 -4.77 -2.66 2.18
C HIS A 26 -5.11 -1.25 1.66
N MET A 27 -4.21 -0.68 0.87
CA MET A 27 -4.40 0.60 0.18
C MET A 27 -4.88 0.35 -1.24
N VAL A 28 -6.18 0.54 -1.45
CA VAL A 28 -6.84 0.32 -2.74
C VAL A 28 -6.80 1.58 -3.60
N THR A 29 -6.24 1.47 -4.81
CA THR A 29 -6.29 2.53 -5.82
C THR A 29 -7.08 2.07 -7.04
N VAL A 30 -7.31 2.98 -8.00
CA VAL A 30 -8.11 2.70 -9.19
C VAL A 30 -7.32 2.09 -10.35
N ASN A 31 -5.99 2.14 -10.32
CA ASN A 31 -5.13 1.53 -11.34
C ASN A 31 -3.72 1.23 -10.78
N ASP A 32 -3.03 0.36 -11.49
CA ASP A 32 -1.69 -0.13 -11.19
C ASP A 32 -0.66 1.00 -11.11
N TYR A 33 -0.78 2.01 -11.99
CA TYR A 33 0.07 3.19 -11.96
C TYR A 33 0.00 3.93 -10.62
N LEU A 34 -1.22 4.20 -10.13
CA LEU A 34 -1.42 4.89 -8.86
C LEU A 34 -1.01 4.02 -7.68
N ALA A 35 -1.28 2.71 -7.72
CA ALA A 35 -0.83 1.78 -6.68
C ALA A 35 0.69 1.81 -6.53
N ARG A 36 1.42 1.69 -7.65
CA ARG A 36 2.89 1.69 -7.68
C ARG A 36 3.49 3.04 -7.34
N ARG A 37 2.95 4.13 -7.88
CA ARG A 37 3.44 5.48 -7.59
C ARG A 37 3.28 5.81 -6.11
N ASP A 38 2.11 5.55 -5.53
CA ASP A 38 1.82 5.93 -4.14
C ASP A 38 2.57 5.02 -3.16
N SER A 39 2.76 3.74 -3.49
CA SER A 39 3.58 2.83 -2.67
C SER A 39 5.06 3.21 -2.67
N GLU A 40 5.63 3.60 -3.81
CA GLU A 40 7.04 4.01 -3.89
C GLU A 40 7.24 5.39 -3.26
N TRP A 41 6.31 6.32 -3.47
CA TRP A 41 6.43 7.67 -2.95
C TRP A 41 6.20 7.75 -1.44
N MET A 42 5.13 7.14 -0.94
CA MET A 42 4.83 7.13 0.51
C MET A 42 5.56 6.00 1.24
N GLY A 43 6.03 4.97 0.52
CA GLY A 43 6.78 3.84 1.09
C GLY A 43 7.96 4.28 1.93
N VAL A 44 8.73 5.25 1.45
CA VAL A 44 9.87 5.84 2.17
C VAL A 44 9.49 6.32 3.57
N LEU A 45 8.28 6.91 3.73
CA LEU A 45 7.80 7.39 5.02
C LEU A 45 7.52 6.23 5.98
N TYR A 46 6.90 5.16 5.50
CA TYR A 46 6.56 3.99 6.32
C TYR A 46 7.81 3.16 6.66
N GLU A 47 8.67 2.91 5.68
CA GLU A 47 9.92 2.17 5.83
C GLU A 47 10.89 2.87 6.78
N PHE A 48 10.93 4.21 6.75
CA PHE A 48 11.69 4.98 7.74
C PHE A 48 11.24 4.69 9.18
N HIS A 49 9.96 4.37 9.40
CA HIS A 49 9.41 3.98 10.70
C HIS A 49 9.41 2.46 10.93
N GLY A 50 10.11 1.69 10.09
CA GLY A 50 10.27 0.24 10.24
C GLY A 50 9.10 -0.61 9.76
N LEU A 51 8.14 -0.03 9.04
CA LEU A 51 7.04 -0.78 8.42
C LEU A 51 7.43 -1.21 7.00
N SER A 52 7.07 -2.44 6.64
CA SER A 52 7.23 -2.98 5.30
C SER A 52 6.08 -2.56 4.38
N VAL A 53 6.41 -2.24 3.13
CA VAL A 53 5.44 -1.81 2.12
C VAL A 53 5.67 -2.58 0.83
N ASP A 54 4.60 -3.06 0.20
CA ASP A 54 4.69 -3.66 -1.14
C ASP A 54 3.43 -3.39 -1.97
N THR A 55 3.48 -3.70 -3.27
CA THR A 55 2.37 -3.55 -4.22
C THR A 55 2.08 -4.86 -4.92
N ILE A 56 0.86 -5.39 -4.80
CA ILE A 56 0.50 -6.68 -5.41
C ILE A 56 0.51 -6.65 -6.94
N ASP A 57 0.27 -5.50 -7.57
CA ASP A 57 0.34 -5.35 -9.03
C ASP A 57 1.77 -5.52 -9.59
N LYS A 58 2.81 -5.58 -8.74
CA LYS A 58 4.19 -5.89 -9.16
C LYS A 58 4.44 -7.39 -9.36
N HIS A 59 3.52 -8.24 -8.91
CA HIS A 59 3.76 -9.67 -8.75
C HIS A 59 2.69 -10.51 -9.45
N GLU A 60 3.12 -11.62 -10.04
CA GLU A 60 2.19 -12.56 -10.69
C GLU A 60 1.18 -13.15 -9.69
N PRO A 61 -0.09 -13.34 -10.09
CA PRO A 61 -1.08 -14.04 -9.28
C PRO A 61 -0.59 -15.42 -8.81
N ASN A 62 -0.94 -15.82 -7.59
CA ASN A 62 -0.57 -17.10 -6.96
C ASN A 62 0.95 -17.36 -6.83
N SER A 63 1.79 -16.34 -7.01
CA SER A 63 3.24 -16.46 -6.79
C SER A 63 3.61 -16.30 -5.31
N GLU A 64 4.78 -16.83 -4.93
CA GLU A 64 5.35 -16.57 -3.60
C GLU A 64 5.61 -15.08 -3.35
N ALA A 65 5.98 -14.33 -4.41
CA ALA A 65 6.22 -12.90 -4.32
C ALA A 65 4.93 -12.14 -3.96
N ARG A 66 3.79 -12.49 -4.59
CA ARG A 66 2.49 -11.90 -4.24
C ARG A 66 2.06 -12.27 -2.82
N ARG A 67 2.33 -13.50 -2.38
CA ARG A 67 2.09 -13.89 -0.99
C ARG A 67 2.93 -13.05 -0.02
N LYS A 68 4.19 -12.75 -0.35
CA LYS A 68 5.04 -11.85 0.46
C LYS A 68 4.51 -10.42 0.48
N ALA A 69 3.99 -9.92 -0.65
CA ALA A 69 3.40 -8.58 -0.72
C ALA A 69 2.19 -8.41 0.22
N TYR A 70 1.36 -9.45 0.36
CA TYR A 70 0.25 -9.50 1.34
C TYR A 70 0.71 -9.63 2.80
N LEU A 71 1.95 -10.06 3.03
CA LEU A 71 2.55 -10.16 4.38
C LEU A 71 3.28 -8.88 4.79
N ALA A 72 3.35 -7.88 3.91
CA ALA A 72 3.84 -6.56 4.27
C ALA A 72 2.86 -5.89 5.25
N ASP A 73 3.37 -4.96 6.06
CA ASP A 73 2.55 -4.17 6.99
C ASP A 73 1.52 -3.32 6.22
N ILE A 74 1.89 -2.87 5.02
CA ILE A 74 1.04 -2.09 4.12
C ILE A 74 1.14 -2.66 2.71
N THR A 75 0.02 -3.07 2.15
CA THR A 75 -0.10 -3.60 0.79
C THR A 75 -0.90 -2.63 -0.07
N PHE A 76 -0.27 -2.08 -1.11
CA PHE A 76 -0.96 -1.32 -2.15
C PHE A 76 -1.47 -2.26 -3.24
N GLY A 77 -2.60 -1.91 -3.84
CA GLY A 77 -3.15 -2.69 -4.94
C GLY A 77 -4.34 -2.03 -5.60
N THR A 78 -4.74 -2.56 -6.75
CA THR A 78 -6.02 -2.19 -7.36
C THR A 78 -7.17 -2.99 -6.79
N ASN A 79 -8.39 -2.45 -6.88
CA ASN A 79 -9.61 -3.13 -6.47
C ASN A 79 -9.80 -4.50 -7.15
N ASN A 80 -9.40 -4.62 -8.42
CA ASN A 80 -9.51 -5.87 -9.17
C ASN A 80 -8.50 -6.93 -8.72
N GLU A 81 -7.34 -6.53 -8.20
CA GLU A 81 -6.29 -7.47 -7.75
C GLU A 81 -6.48 -7.95 -6.29
N PHE A 82 -7.23 -7.18 -5.49
CA PHE A 82 -7.62 -7.58 -4.14
C PHE A 82 -8.85 -8.49 -4.07
N GLY A 83 -9.70 -8.46 -5.11
CA GLY A 83 -10.90 -9.32 -5.23
C GLY A 83 -10.57 -10.72 -5.68
#